data_AF-A0A5C3E2K3-F1
#
_entry.id   AF-A0A5C3E2K3-F1
#
_cell.length_a   1.000
_cell.length_b   1.000
_cell.length_c   1.000
_cell.angle_alpha   90.00
_cell.angle_beta   90.00
_cell.angle_gamma   90.00
#
_symmetry.space_group_name_H-M   'P 1'
#
loop_
_entity.id
_entity.type
_entity.pdbx_description
1 polymer ?
#
loop_
_entity_poly.entity_id
_entity_poly.type
_entity_poly.pdbx_seq_one_letter_code
_entity_poly.pdbx_strand_id
1 'polypeptide(L)'
;MNFIFKSKSRTPQELVRHLRDTILRLDTPSPLGGSNSSNSLNTHYSAGGSSSVSTASSSSVTSSGSASSNEAKRKAVEEVSKTLCSIKAILFGDGDADPQPELVAQLAQEVYSHDVLQLLVAHISKFEFEAKKDVSQIFNVLLRRQIGSRSPTVEYLTTRPEVIFLALRGYENPEVALNTGMILREMLRHEPLAKILLYSDRFYTFPDYIETTTFGISCDAFSNFKETLTRHKSMVASYLESNYDRFFAVYTTLLQSPNYVTKRQSLKLLGEILLDRTNFTVMTRYISSEDNLKMMMNLLRDRSKNIQFEAFHVFKVFVANPKKPAGVEGILRRNRERLVKFLADFHNDKDDEQFVDEKSYVLQIIEATGKTQEKSQNGGAAIGAK
;
A
#
# COMPACT_ATOMS: atom_id res chain seq x y z
N MET A 1 -40.76 17.19 40.17
CA MET A 1 -40.58 16.04 39.26
C MET A 1 -39.81 16.52 38.05
N ASN A 2 -38.49 16.32 38.02
CA ASN A 2 -37.72 16.56 36.81
C ASN A 2 -37.93 15.39 35.86
N PHE A 3 -38.74 15.60 34.83
CA PHE A 3 -38.84 14.69 33.70
C PHE A 3 -37.52 14.77 32.92
N ILE A 4 -36.57 13.89 33.27
CA ILE A 4 -35.44 13.58 32.41
C ILE A 4 -36.02 12.85 31.21
N PHE A 5 -36.24 13.58 30.11
CA PHE A 5 -36.43 12.99 28.79
C PHE A 5 -35.14 12.23 28.45
N LYS A 6 -35.07 10.94 28.76
CA LYS A 6 -34.14 10.04 28.08
C LYS A 6 -34.59 10.02 26.62
N SER A 7 -33.88 10.73 25.74
CA SER A 7 -34.07 10.62 24.30
C SER A 7 -34.02 9.13 23.95
N LYS A 8 -35.10 8.59 23.38
CA LYS A 8 -35.20 7.18 22.99
C LYS A 8 -33.99 6.85 22.12
N SER A 9 -33.14 5.91 22.54
CA SER A 9 -31.99 5.49 21.76
C SER A 9 -32.47 4.94 20.43
N ARG A 10 -31.90 5.42 19.33
CA ARG A 10 -32.24 4.93 17.98
C ARG A 10 -31.87 3.45 17.87
N THR A 11 -32.71 2.68 17.19
CA THR A 11 -32.39 1.28 16.89
C THR A 11 -31.20 1.19 15.93
N PRO A 12 -30.47 0.05 15.87
CA PRO A 12 -29.39 -0.14 14.89
C PRO A 12 -29.82 0.14 13.45
N GLN A 13 -31.03 -0.26 13.07
CA GLN A 13 -31.62 -0.02 11.75
C GLN A 13 -31.86 1.48 11.49
N GLU A 14 -32.41 2.20 12.46
CA GLU A 14 -32.62 3.65 12.34
C GLU A 14 -31.30 4.41 12.21
N LEU A 15 -30.28 4.01 12.99
CA LEU A 15 -28.94 4.61 12.93
C LEU A 15 -28.31 4.42 11.55
N VAL A 16 -28.33 3.20 11.02
CA VAL A 16 -27.74 2.88 9.71
C VAL A 16 -28.45 3.63 8.58
N ARG A 17 -29.78 3.60 8.54
CA ARG A 17 -30.55 4.32 7.52
C ARG A 17 -30.29 5.82 7.59
N HIS A 18 -30.31 6.39 8.78
CA HIS A 18 -30.04 7.80 8.97
C HIS A 18 -28.62 8.19 8.56
N LEU A 19 -27.61 7.36 8.87
CA LEU A 19 -26.23 7.57 8.45
C LEU A 19 -26.13 7.57 6.92
N ARG A 20 -26.67 6.54 6.27
CA ARG A 20 -26.69 6.43 4.80
C ARG A 20 -27.33 7.67 4.17
N ASP A 21 -28.54 8.02 4.58
CA ASP A 21 -29.29 9.11 3.98
C ASP A 21 -28.58 10.46 4.21
N THR A 22 -27.93 10.63 5.36
CA THR A 22 -27.15 11.84 5.66
C THR A 22 -25.89 11.93 4.81
N ILE A 23 -25.18 10.83 4.60
CA ILE A 23 -24.01 10.80 3.70
C ILE A 23 -24.42 11.15 2.28
N LEU A 24 -25.50 10.56 1.75
CA LEU A 24 -25.97 10.83 0.39
C LEU A 24 -26.40 12.29 0.18
N ARG A 25 -26.91 12.96 1.23
CA ARG A 25 -27.19 14.41 1.20
C ARG A 25 -25.93 15.27 1.09
N LEU A 26 -24.74 14.75 1.41
CA LEU A 26 -23.47 15.49 1.24
C LEU A 26 -23.02 15.57 -0.23
N ASP A 27 -23.62 14.79 -1.13
CA ASP A 27 -23.32 14.77 -2.56
C ASP A 27 -24.31 15.53 -3.42
N THR A 28 -25.53 15.77 -2.94
CA THR A 28 -26.55 16.49 -3.72
C THR A 28 -26.11 17.94 -3.95
N PRO A 29 -25.82 18.37 -5.20
CA PRO A 29 -25.75 19.78 -5.50
C PRO A 29 -27.13 20.38 -5.21
N SER A 30 -27.17 21.55 -4.57
CA SER A 30 -28.42 22.23 -4.25
C SER A 30 -29.29 22.33 -5.51
N PRO A 31 -30.51 21.77 -5.53
CA PRO A 31 -31.37 21.89 -6.69
C PRO A 31 -31.96 23.29 -6.66
N LEU A 32 -31.30 24.25 -7.33
CA LEU A 32 -31.85 25.52 -7.82
C LEU A 32 -30.72 26.32 -8.48
N GLY A 33 -30.61 26.18 -9.80
CA GLY A 33 -29.62 26.88 -10.63
C GLY A 33 -29.56 26.33 -12.04
N GLY A 34 -30.70 25.95 -12.63
CA GLY A 34 -30.78 25.61 -14.04
C GLY A 34 -30.80 26.88 -14.87
N SER A 35 -29.71 27.13 -15.61
CA SER A 35 -29.78 27.92 -16.83
C SER A 35 -29.18 27.10 -17.97
N ASN A 36 -30.07 26.69 -18.87
CA ASN A 36 -29.76 26.12 -20.18
C ASN A 36 -28.69 26.94 -20.89
N SER A 37 -27.72 26.26 -21.50
CA SER A 37 -27.05 26.75 -22.70
C SER A 37 -26.57 25.58 -23.53
N SER A 38 -27.50 25.01 -24.27
CA SER A 38 -27.22 24.43 -25.58
C SER A 38 -26.95 25.60 -26.55
N ASN A 39 -25.74 25.71 -27.06
CA ASN A 39 -25.57 25.99 -28.49
C ASN A 39 -24.16 25.70 -28.99
N SER A 40 -24.15 25.08 -30.17
CA SER A 40 -23.02 24.64 -30.96
C SER A 40 -22.55 25.74 -31.91
N LEU A 41 -21.30 25.59 -32.38
CA LEU A 41 -20.72 26.01 -33.68
C LEU A 41 -19.83 27.27 -33.78
N ASN A 42 -18.57 26.98 -34.15
CA ASN A 42 -17.68 27.57 -35.18
C ASN A 42 -17.32 29.07 -35.24
N THR A 43 -15.99 29.27 -35.21
CA THR A 43 -15.09 30.16 -35.96
C THR A 43 -15.62 30.95 -37.18
N HIS A 44 -15.40 32.28 -37.22
CA HIS A 44 -14.51 32.99 -38.16
C HIS A 44 -14.44 34.54 -37.94
N TYR A 45 -13.21 35.07 -37.96
CA TYR A 45 -12.64 36.36 -38.41
C TYR A 45 -13.38 37.74 -38.40
N SER A 46 -12.59 38.74 -37.94
CA SER A 46 -12.32 40.10 -38.48
C SER A 46 -12.87 41.39 -37.82
N ALA A 47 -11.90 42.16 -37.32
CA ALA A 47 -11.64 43.62 -37.49
C ALA A 47 -12.57 44.72 -36.90
N GLY A 48 -11.97 45.54 -36.02
CA GLY A 48 -11.92 47.01 -36.16
C GLY A 48 -12.86 47.88 -35.30
N GLY A 49 -12.27 48.81 -34.51
CA GLY A 49 -12.81 50.18 -34.35
C GLY A 49 -13.47 50.60 -33.02
N SER A 50 -12.70 51.28 -32.17
CA SER A 50 -13.00 52.52 -31.40
C SER A 50 -14.30 52.72 -30.57
N SER A 51 -14.06 52.93 -29.26
CA SER A 51 -14.64 53.94 -28.32
C SER A 51 -16.15 54.12 -28.16
N SER A 52 -16.66 53.90 -26.93
CA SER A 52 -17.32 54.95 -26.11
C SER A 52 -17.78 54.44 -24.74
N VAL A 53 -17.65 55.33 -23.76
CA VAL A 53 -18.06 55.31 -22.35
C VAL A 53 -19.56 54.99 -22.15
N SER A 54 -19.93 54.23 -21.11
CA SER A 54 -21.05 54.55 -20.20
C SER A 54 -21.31 53.52 -19.08
N THR A 55 -21.53 54.09 -17.89
CA THR A 55 -22.36 53.62 -16.75
C THR A 55 -22.06 52.30 -16.05
N ALA A 56 -21.44 52.41 -14.87
CA ALA A 56 -21.53 51.43 -13.80
C ALA A 56 -22.93 51.46 -13.18
N SER A 57 -23.65 50.33 -13.26
CA SER A 57 -24.84 50.06 -12.46
C SER A 57 -24.47 49.00 -11.42
N SER A 58 -24.45 49.42 -10.17
CA SER A 58 -24.26 48.55 -9.00
C SER A 58 -25.50 47.68 -8.79
N SER A 59 -25.46 46.44 -9.27
CA SER A 59 -26.42 45.40 -8.89
C SER A 59 -25.82 44.54 -7.77
N SER A 60 -26.24 44.82 -6.54
CA SER A 60 -26.04 43.97 -5.37
C SER A 60 -26.74 42.62 -5.58
N VAL A 61 -26.00 41.62 -6.04
CA VAL A 61 -26.47 40.24 -6.03
C VAL A 61 -26.40 39.71 -4.60
N THR A 62 -27.58 39.46 -4.04
CA THR A 62 -27.81 38.86 -2.72
C THR A 62 -27.11 37.50 -2.60
N SER A 63 -26.16 37.39 -1.67
CA SER A 63 -25.43 36.18 -1.28
C SER A 63 -26.24 35.19 -0.41
N SER A 64 -27.57 35.33 -0.34
CA SER A 64 -28.43 34.59 0.59
C SER A 64 -28.60 33.11 0.24
N GLY A 65 -28.48 32.73 -1.04
CA GLY A 65 -28.62 31.34 -1.47
C GLY A 65 -27.46 30.43 -1.01
N SER A 66 -26.22 30.92 -1.05
CA SER A 66 -25.02 30.13 -0.72
C SER A 66 -24.79 29.96 0.78
N ALA A 67 -25.30 30.88 1.61
CA ALA A 67 -25.21 30.77 3.06
C ALA A 67 -26.08 29.62 3.59
N SER A 68 -27.32 29.47 3.08
CA SER A 68 -28.26 28.43 3.50
C SER A 68 -27.81 27.01 3.16
N SER A 69 -27.18 26.82 1.99
CA SER A 69 -26.64 25.53 1.55
C SER A 69 -25.43 25.10 2.37
N ASN A 70 -24.57 26.05 2.76
CA ASN A 70 -23.40 25.78 3.60
C ASN A 70 -23.79 25.39 5.03
N GLU A 71 -24.84 26.02 5.58
CA GLU A 71 -25.37 25.68 6.90
C GLU A 71 -25.99 24.27 6.91
N ALA A 72 -26.75 23.91 5.88
CA ALA A 72 -27.29 22.55 5.72
C ALA A 72 -26.19 21.48 5.62
N LYS A 73 -25.13 21.76 4.86
CA LYS A 73 -23.97 20.85 4.74
C LYS A 73 -23.23 20.69 6.08
N ARG A 74 -23.01 21.79 6.81
CA ARG A 74 -22.37 21.76 8.14
C ARG A 74 -23.19 20.92 9.12
N LYS A 75 -24.51 21.11 9.12
CA LYS A 75 -25.42 20.33 9.96
C LYS A 75 -25.39 18.83 9.59
N ALA A 76 -25.36 18.50 8.31
CA ALA A 76 -25.25 17.11 7.86
C ALA A 76 -23.93 16.45 8.32
N VAL A 77 -22.81 17.16 8.26
CA VAL A 77 -21.52 16.65 8.78
C VAL A 77 -21.59 16.39 10.28
N GLU A 78 -22.19 17.30 11.06
CA GLU A 78 -22.38 17.12 12.50
C GLU A 78 -23.32 15.93 12.81
N GLU A 79 -24.38 15.75 12.02
CA GLU A 79 -25.29 14.59 12.12
C GLU A 79 -24.56 13.26 11.85
N VAL A 80 -23.64 13.23 10.87
CA VAL A 80 -22.78 12.06 10.61
C VAL A 80 -21.91 11.77 11.84
N SER A 81 -21.21 12.77 12.39
CA SER A 81 -20.37 12.61 13.58
C SER A 81 -21.14 12.02 14.77
N LYS A 82 -22.33 12.55 15.07
CA LYS A 82 -23.19 12.04 16.17
C LYS A 82 -23.65 10.61 15.93
N THR A 83 -23.98 10.28 14.69
CA THR A 83 -24.46 8.94 14.32
C THR A 83 -23.34 7.90 14.38
N LEU A 84 -22.14 8.25 13.91
CA LEU A 84 -20.96 7.40 14.03
C LEU A 84 -20.59 7.14 15.50
N CYS A 85 -20.66 8.15 16.36
CA CYS A 85 -20.45 7.97 17.80
C CYS A 85 -21.46 6.99 18.42
N SER A 86 -22.74 7.09 18.03
CA SER A 86 -23.79 6.16 18.49
C SER A 86 -23.55 4.72 18.01
N ILE A 87 -23.12 4.56 16.75
CA ILE A 87 -22.73 3.26 16.19
C ILE A 87 -21.52 2.69 16.93
N LYS A 88 -20.54 3.54 17.24
CA LYS A 88 -19.34 3.15 18.00
C LYS A 88 -19.72 2.64 19.40
N ALA A 89 -20.62 3.33 20.10
CA ALA A 89 -21.11 2.88 21.42
C ALA A 89 -21.76 1.49 21.36
N ILE A 90 -22.50 1.16 20.29
CA ILE A 90 -23.04 -0.20 20.10
C ILE A 90 -21.93 -1.24 19.90
N LEU A 91 -20.87 -0.89 19.19
CA LEU A 91 -19.79 -1.82 18.82
C LEU A 91 -18.75 -2.04 19.92
N PHE A 92 -18.46 -1.00 20.72
CA PHE A 92 -17.39 -1.01 21.73
C PHE A 92 -17.91 -0.97 23.17
N GLY A 93 -19.21 -0.70 23.37
CA GLY A 93 -19.77 -0.39 24.68
C GLY A 93 -19.64 1.11 24.98
N ASP A 94 -20.33 1.56 26.03
CA ASP A 94 -20.34 2.96 26.48
C ASP A 94 -19.52 3.19 27.77
N GLY A 95 -18.62 2.26 28.09
CA GLY A 95 -17.75 2.31 29.27
C GLY A 95 -18.37 1.68 30.52
N ASP A 96 -19.70 1.78 30.66
CA ASP A 96 -20.47 1.18 31.76
C ASP A 96 -21.14 -0.15 31.36
N ALA A 97 -21.38 -0.38 30.06
CA ALA A 97 -21.97 -1.61 29.54
C ALA A 97 -21.17 -2.24 28.39
N ASP A 98 -21.07 -3.57 28.42
CA ASP A 98 -20.48 -4.36 27.33
C ASP A 98 -21.36 -4.34 26.06
N PRO A 99 -20.76 -4.46 24.85
CA PRO A 99 -21.50 -4.59 23.60
C PRO A 99 -22.51 -5.75 23.64
N GLN A 100 -23.78 -5.44 23.41
CA GLN A 100 -24.82 -6.48 23.32
C GLN A 100 -24.70 -7.25 21.99
N PRO A 101 -24.46 -8.57 21.99
CA PRO A 101 -24.21 -9.34 20.76
C PRO A 101 -25.37 -9.26 19.74
N GLU A 102 -26.61 -9.18 20.22
CA GLU A 102 -27.80 -9.04 19.39
C GLU A 102 -27.82 -7.68 18.65
N LEU A 103 -27.56 -6.58 19.35
CA LEU A 103 -27.51 -5.25 18.74
C LEU A 103 -26.37 -5.13 17.74
N VAL A 104 -25.20 -5.71 18.04
CA VAL A 104 -24.06 -5.77 17.11
C VAL A 104 -24.42 -6.59 15.86
N ALA A 105 -25.14 -7.70 16.01
CA ALA A 105 -25.58 -8.51 14.88
C ALA A 105 -26.60 -7.77 13.99
N GLN A 106 -27.59 -7.11 14.59
CA GLN A 106 -28.57 -6.28 13.88
C GLN A 106 -27.88 -5.12 13.14
N LEU A 107 -26.96 -4.41 13.83
CA LEU A 107 -26.18 -3.33 13.24
C LEU A 107 -25.36 -3.79 12.03
N ALA A 108 -24.63 -4.89 12.19
CA ALA A 108 -23.81 -5.45 11.11
C ALA A 108 -24.66 -5.82 9.89
N GLN A 109 -25.81 -6.48 10.10
CA GLN A 109 -26.72 -6.85 9.03
C GLN A 109 -27.22 -5.63 8.24
N GLU A 110 -27.61 -4.57 8.93
CA GLU A 110 -28.06 -3.33 8.31
C GLU A 110 -26.93 -2.61 7.56
N VAL A 111 -25.72 -2.59 8.14
CA VAL A 111 -24.51 -2.04 7.48
C VAL A 111 -24.25 -2.74 6.14
N TYR A 112 -24.39 -4.06 6.07
CA TYR A 112 -24.20 -4.83 4.84
C TYR A 112 -25.35 -4.60 3.84
N SER A 113 -26.59 -4.54 4.32
CA SER A 113 -27.79 -4.41 3.48
C SER A 113 -27.88 -3.03 2.80
N HIS A 114 -27.19 -2.03 3.34
CA HIS A 114 -27.21 -0.65 2.87
C HIS A 114 -25.86 -0.13 2.36
N ASP A 115 -24.89 -1.03 2.14
CA ASP A 115 -23.55 -0.73 1.60
C ASP A 115 -22.80 0.39 2.35
N VAL A 116 -23.05 0.51 3.66
CA VAL A 116 -22.56 1.64 4.46
C VAL A 116 -21.04 1.69 4.47
N LEU A 117 -20.36 0.55 4.54
CA LEU A 117 -18.89 0.50 4.51
C LEU A 117 -18.31 1.14 3.24
N GLN A 118 -18.95 0.95 2.09
CA GLN A 118 -18.53 1.57 0.84
C GLN A 118 -18.77 3.08 0.88
N LEU A 119 -19.95 3.50 1.33
CA LEU A 119 -20.32 4.92 1.46
C LEU A 119 -19.38 5.67 2.40
N LEU A 120 -19.01 5.05 3.52
CA LEU A 120 -18.09 5.63 4.50
C LEU A 120 -16.71 5.87 3.90
N VAL A 121 -16.13 4.89 3.21
CA VAL A 121 -14.81 5.04 2.58
C VAL A 121 -14.86 6.05 1.42
N ALA A 122 -15.90 6.03 0.60
CA ALA A 122 -16.05 6.94 -0.54
C ALA A 122 -16.17 8.42 -0.12
N HIS A 123 -16.78 8.71 1.02
CA HIS A 123 -17.07 10.08 1.47
C HIS A 123 -16.25 10.52 2.68
N ILE A 124 -15.28 9.71 3.13
CA ILE A 124 -14.49 9.98 4.34
C ILE A 124 -13.79 11.35 4.34
N SER A 125 -13.45 11.88 3.17
CA SER A 125 -12.86 13.23 3.01
C SER A 125 -13.79 14.36 3.44
N LYS A 126 -15.11 14.13 3.46
CA LYS A 126 -16.12 15.13 3.83
C LYS A 126 -16.43 15.16 5.33
N PHE A 127 -15.92 14.20 6.10
CA PHE A 127 -16.21 14.07 7.53
C PHE A 127 -15.27 14.93 8.38
N GLU A 128 -15.67 15.22 9.61
CA GLU A 128 -14.81 15.85 10.61
C GLU A 128 -13.63 14.94 10.98
N PHE A 129 -12.57 15.55 11.51
CA PHE A 129 -11.34 14.84 11.85
C PHE A 129 -11.56 13.64 12.79
N GLU A 130 -12.39 13.78 13.83
CA GLU A 130 -12.67 12.68 14.74
C GLU A 130 -13.58 11.62 14.09
N ALA A 131 -14.55 12.04 13.28
CA ALA A 131 -15.41 11.13 12.52
C ALA A 131 -14.60 10.26 11.54
N LYS A 132 -13.55 10.79 10.91
CA LYS A 132 -12.62 10.00 10.07
C LYS A 132 -11.98 8.85 10.85
N LYS A 133 -11.61 9.08 12.12
CA LYS A 133 -11.07 8.02 13.00
C LYS A 133 -12.13 7.01 13.40
N ASP A 134 -13.33 7.47 13.74
CA ASP A 134 -14.46 6.60 14.07
C ASP A 134 -14.78 5.66 12.90
N VAL A 135 -14.74 6.16 11.65
CA VAL A 135 -14.91 5.32 10.45
C VAL A 135 -13.88 4.20 10.40
N SER A 136 -12.58 4.49 10.58
CA SER A 136 -11.55 3.45 10.59
C SER A 136 -11.77 2.42 11.71
N GLN A 137 -12.18 2.85 12.90
CA GLN A 137 -12.46 1.97 14.03
C GLN A 137 -13.68 1.07 13.78
N ILE A 138 -14.79 1.65 13.33
CA ILE A 138 -16.04 0.95 13.00
C ILE A 138 -15.81 -0.06 11.87
N PHE A 139 -15.09 0.33 10.82
CA PHE A 139 -14.77 -0.57 9.71
C PHE A 139 -13.96 -1.76 10.21
N ASN A 140 -12.90 -1.52 10.99
CA ASN A 140 -11.99 -2.57 11.44
C ASN A 140 -12.65 -3.53 12.44
N VAL A 141 -13.49 -3.04 13.35
CA VAL A 141 -14.20 -3.92 14.30
C VAL A 141 -15.22 -4.81 13.58
N LEU A 142 -15.95 -4.26 12.61
CA LEU A 142 -16.86 -5.05 11.78
C LEU A 142 -16.10 -6.07 10.93
N LEU A 143 -14.95 -5.68 10.36
CA LEU A 143 -14.14 -6.59 9.55
C LEU A 143 -13.61 -7.79 10.35
N ARG A 144 -13.23 -7.57 11.62
CA ARG A 144 -12.76 -8.62 12.53
C ARG A 144 -13.89 -9.51 13.09
N ARG A 145 -15.16 -9.14 12.88
CA ARG A 145 -16.30 -9.88 13.41
C ARG A 145 -16.37 -11.30 12.84
N GLN A 146 -16.55 -12.28 13.72
CA GLN A 146 -16.70 -13.69 13.37
C GLN A 146 -18.03 -14.25 13.88
N ILE A 147 -18.62 -15.17 13.12
CA ILE A 147 -19.76 -15.99 13.54
C ILE A 147 -19.36 -17.46 13.33
N GLY A 148 -18.99 -18.14 14.41
CA GLY A 148 -18.31 -19.43 14.33
C GLY A 148 -16.99 -19.29 13.58
N SER A 149 -16.79 -20.08 12.53
CA SER A 149 -15.60 -20.01 11.66
C SER A 149 -15.73 -19.01 10.50
N ARG A 150 -16.89 -18.37 10.33
CA ARG A 150 -17.14 -17.44 9.21
C ARG A 150 -16.77 -16.01 9.59
N SER A 151 -16.36 -15.26 8.58
CA SER A 151 -16.10 -13.81 8.68
C SER A 151 -17.09 -13.08 7.76
N PRO A 152 -18.30 -12.73 8.23
CA PRO A 152 -19.36 -12.20 7.37
C PRO A 152 -18.97 -10.94 6.61
N THR A 153 -18.21 -10.03 7.25
CA THR A 153 -17.75 -8.80 6.59
C THR A 153 -16.75 -9.08 5.48
N VAL A 154 -15.89 -10.10 5.63
CA VAL A 154 -14.95 -10.52 4.58
C VAL A 154 -15.71 -11.08 3.38
N GLU A 155 -16.70 -11.94 3.63
CA GLU A 155 -17.56 -12.50 2.58
C GLU A 155 -18.33 -11.39 1.85
N TYR A 156 -18.91 -10.44 2.58
CA TYR A 156 -19.57 -9.26 2.04
C TYR A 156 -18.62 -8.43 1.16
N LEU A 157 -17.42 -8.09 1.65
CA LEU A 157 -16.45 -7.28 0.91
C LEU A 157 -15.88 -8.00 -0.32
N THR A 158 -15.82 -9.34 -0.30
CA THR A 158 -15.38 -10.12 -1.46
C THR A 158 -16.32 -9.95 -2.66
N THR A 159 -17.60 -9.67 -2.40
CA THR A 159 -18.59 -9.36 -3.46
C THR A 159 -18.57 -7.88 -3.90
N ARG A 160 -17.74 -7.03 -3.28
CA ARG A 160 -17.67 -5.58 -3.50
C ARG A 160 -16.22 -5.09 -3.61
N PRO A 161 -15.50 -5.49 -4.66
CA PRO A 161 -14.07 -5.19 -4.82
C PRO A 161 -13.76 -3.69 -4.85
N GLU A 162 -14.72 -2.84 -5.23
CA GLU A 162 -14.52 -1.39 -5.23
C GLU A 162 -14.14 -0.82 -3.86
N VAL A 163 -14.55 -1.44 -2.74
CA VAL A 163 -14.22 -0.93 -1.40
C VAL A 163 -12.72 -0.96 -1.13
N ILE A 164 -12.02 -2.03 -1.53
CA ILE A 164 -10.56 -2.12 -1.34
C ILE A 164 -9.82 -1.13 -2.25
N PHE A 165 -10.33 -0.90 -3.46
CA PHE A 165 -9.76 0.08 -4.38
C PHE A 165 -9.99 1.53 -3.94
N LEU A 166 -11.15 1.84 -3.36
CA LEU A 166 -11.40 3.14 -2.74
C LEU A 166 -10.46 3.40 -1.56
N ALA A 167 -10.23 2.40 -0.71
CA ALA A 167 -9.29 2.52 0.40
C ALA A 167 -7.84 2.76 -0.08
N LEU A 168 -7.41 2.05 -1.14
CA LEU A 168 -6.12 2.26 -1.79
C LEU A 168 -6.02 3.66 -2.40
N ARG A 169 -7.05 4.09 -3.13
CA ARG A 169 -7.11 5.41 -3.76
C ARG A 169 -7.10 6.56 -2.74
N GLY A 170 -7.46 6.29 -1.48
CA GLY A 170 -7.36 7.27 -0.40
C GLY A 170 -5.96 7.87 -0.22
N TYR A 171 -4.89 7.21 -0.69
CA TYR A 171 -3.55 7.78 -0.74
C TYR A 171 -3.40 9.02 -1.65
N GLU A 172 -4.30 9.21 -2.62
CA GLU A 172 -4.38 10.43 -3.45
C GLU A 172 -4.79 11.67 -2.64
N ASN A 173 -5.41 11.49 -1.46
CA ASN A 173 -5.88 12.57 -0.61
C ASN A 173 -5.14 12.58 0.75
N PRO A 174 -4.21 13.53 0.96
CA PRO A 174 -3.42 13.61 2.19
C PRO A 174 -4.24 13.70 3.49
N GLU A 175 -5.46 14.25 3.44
CA GLU A 175 -6.29 14.43 4.64
C GLU A 175 -6.92 13.14 5.17
N VAL A 176 -6.94 12.08 4.37
CA VAL A 176 -7.58 10.80 4.72
C VAL A 176 -6.69 9.59 4.48
N ALA A 177 -5.55 9.78 3.80
CA ALA A 177 -4.61 8.73 3.42
C ALA A 177 -4.27 7.77 4.57
N LEU A 178 -4.02 8.27 5.78
CA LEU A 178 -3.69 7.43 6.93
C LEU A 178 -4.93 6.69 7.48
N ASN A 179 -6.11 7.29 7.44
CA ASN A 179 -7.36 6.64 7.83
C ASN A 179 -7.74 5.50 6.88
N THR A 180 -7.65 5.75 5.58
CA THR A 180 -7.91 4.74 4.55
C THR A 180 -6.81 3.69 4.49
N GLY A 181 -5.56 4.08 4.78
CA GLY A 181 -4.42 3.17 4.94
C GLY A 181 -4.60 2.18 6.09
N MET A 182 -5.15 2.62 7.23
CA MET A 182 -5.51 1.73 8.35
C MET A 182 -6.61 0.73 7.98
N ILE A 183 -7.61 1.18 7.22
CA ILE A 183 -8.71 0.34 6.72
C ILE A 183 -8.17 -0.69 5.71
N LEU A 184 -7.34 -0.25 4.77
CA LEU A 184 -6.68 -1.10 3.79
C LEU A 184 -5.84 -2.18 4.48
N ARG A 185 -5.03 -1.79 5.47
CA ARG A 185 -4.20 -2.73 6.23
C ARG A 185 -5.00 -3.83 6.89
N GLU A 186 -6.16 -3.51 7.44
CA GLU A 186 -7.03 -4.51 8.06
C GLU A 186 -7.63 -5.45 7.00
N MET A 187 -8.06 -4.93 5.85
CA MET A 187 -8.54 -5.78 4.73
C MET A 187 -7.46 -6.75 4.25
N LEU A 188 -6.22 -6.30 4.13
CA LEU A 188 -5.09 -7.13 3.67
C LEU A 188 -4.78 -8.31 4.60
N ARG A 189 -5.29 -8.31 5.84
CA ARG A 189 -5.15 -9.45 6.76
C ARG A 189 -5.94 -10.68 6.32
N HIS A 190 -6.93 -10.51 5.46
CA HIS A 190 -7.79 -11.57 4.98
C HIS A 190 -7.40 -11.94 3.54
N GLU A 191 -7.03 -13.21 3.33
CA GLU A 191 -6.52 -13.70 2.04
C GLU A 191 -7.46 -13.38 0.85
N PRO A 192 -8.80 -13.57 0.95
CA PRO A 192 -9.69 -13.25 -0.18
C PRO A 192 -9.64 -11.79 -0.61
N LEU A 193 -9.51 -10.85 0.34
CA LEU A 193 -9.48 -9.42 0.04
C LEU A 193 -8.09 -9.00 -0.47
N ALA A 194 -7.02 -9.52 0.15
CA ALA A 194 -5.67 -9.30 -0.34
C ALA A 194 -5.49 -9.81 -1.78
N LYS A 195 -6.14 -10.94 -2.12
CA LYS A 195 -6.15 -11.49 -3.48
C LYS A 195 -6.76 -10.53 -4.50
N ILE A 196 -7.90 -9.90 -4.16
CA ILE A 196 -8.56 -8.91 -5.03
C ILE A 196 -7.60 -7.78 -5.38
N LEU A 197 -6.87 -7.25 -4.39
CA LEU A 197 -5.91 -6.19 -4.65
C LEU A 197 -4.69 -6.69 -5.43
N LEU A 198 -4.01 -7.73 -4.94
CA LEU A 198 -2.75 -8.22 -5.52
C LEU A 198 -2.89 -8.61 -6.99
N TYR A 199 -4.00 -9.26 -7.38
CA TYR A 199 -4.24 -9.69 -8.75
C TYR A 199 -4.86 -8.60 -9.65
N SER A 200 -5.05 -7.37 -9.15
CA SER A 200 -5.55 -6.25 -9.93
C SER A 200 -4.43 -5.38 -10.49
N ASP A 201 -4.69 -4.68 -11.59
CA ASP A 201 -3.77 -3.65 -12.09
C ASP A 201 -3.55 -2.50 -11.09
N ARG A 202 -4.50 -2.30 -10.16
CA ARG A 202 -4.42 -1.26 -9.12
C ARG A 202 -3.30 -1.53 -8.12
N PHE A 203 -2.86 -2.77 -7.95
CA PHE A 203 -1.67 -3.08 -7.14
C PHE A 203 -0.44 -2.26 -7.58
N TYR A 204 -0.30 -2.02 -8.89
CA TYR A 204 0.83 -1.30 -9.46
C TYR A 204 0.77 0.22 -9.27
N THR A 205 -0.23 0.76 -8.55
CA THR A 205 -0.23 2.17 -8.12
C THR A 205 0.54 2.40 -6.82
N PHE A 206 0.84 1.35 -6.03
CA PHE A 206 1.63 1.50 -4.80
C PHE A 206 2.96 2.22 -4.99
N PRO A 207 3.80 1.89 -6.01
CA PRO A 207 5.05 2.61 -6.24
C PRO A 207 4.89 4.11 -6.40
N ASP A 208 3.83 4.56 -7.09
CA ASP A 208 3.53 5.98 -7.27
C ASP A 208 3.21 6.64 -5.92
N TYR A 209 2.35 6.03 -5.11
CA TYR A 209 2.05 6.54 -3.76
C TYR A 209 3.29 6.54 -2.85
N ILE A 210 4.17 5.55 -2.96
CA ILE A 210 5.41 5.47 -2.18
C ILE A 210 6.36 6.61 -2.55
N GLU A 211 6.46 6.98 -3.83
CA GLU A 211 7.44 7.96 -4.31
C GLU A 211 6.93 9.42 -4.27
N THR A 212 5.63 9.64 -4.41
CA THR A 212 5.07 10.99 -4.63
C THR A 212 4.41 11.62 -3.40
N THR A 213 4.10 10.83 -2.37
CA THR A 213 3.38 11.34 -1.19
C THR A 213 4.32 11.79 -0.07
N THR A 214 3.77 12.45 0.96
CA THR A 214 4.53 12.90 2.13
C THR A 214 5.11 11.71 2.89
N PHE A 215 6.21 11.92 3.63
CA PHE A 215 6.95 10.85 4.30
C PHE A 215 6.08 9.89 5.13
N GLY A 216 5.14 10.42 5.94
CA GLY A 216 4.24 9.59 6.75
C GLY A 216 3.30 8.73 5.89
N ILE A 217 2.78 9.28 4.81
CA ILE A 217 1.89 8.58 3.87
C ILE A 217 2.68 7.53 3.07
N SER A 218 3.85 7.90 2.56
CA SER A 218 4.75 7.00 1.84
C SER A 218 5.14 5.78 2.69
N CYS A 219 5.47 5.98 3.98
CA CYS A 219 5.77 4.87 4.90
C CYS A 219 4.55 3.95 5.14
N ASP A 220 3.35 4.52 5.24
CA ASP A 220 2.11 3.75 5.39
C ASP A 220 1.78 2.95 4.11
N ALA A 221 1.89 3.59 2.94
CA ALA A 221 1.72 2.95 1.63
C ALA A 221 2.72 1.81 1.43
N PHE A 222 4.00 2.03 1.75
CA PHE A 222 5.03 0.99 1.70
C PHE A 222 4.70 -0.17 2.64
N SER A 223 4.19 0.12 3.85
CA SER A 223 3.79 -0.92 4.81
C SER A 223 2.67 -1.79 4.26
N ASN A 224 1.66 -1.20 3.61
CA ASN A 224 0.55 -1.93 3.00
C ASN A 224 0.97 -2.69 1.72
N PHE A 225 1.89 -2.12 0.93
CA PHE A 225 2.53 -2.81 -0.18
C PHE A 225 3.27 -4.08 0.29
N LYS A 226 4.11 -3.93 1.33
CA LYS A 226 4.81 -5.06 1.97
C LYS A 226 3.85 -6.09 2.53
N GLU A 227 2.81 -5.67 3.24
CA GLU A 227 1.79 -6.56 3.82
C GLU A 227 1.15 -7.44 2.75
N THR A 228 0.79 -6.83 1.60
CA THR A 228 0.22 -7.53 0.45
C THR A 228 1.16 -8.62 -0.10
N LEU A 229 2.48 -8.38 -0.04
CA LEU A 229 3.52 -9.25 -0.59
C LEU A 229 4.10 -10.28 0.39
N THR A 230 3.75 -10.24 1.67
CA THR A 230 4.44 -11.06 2.68
C THR A 230 3.52 -11.85 3.61
N ARG A 231 2.24 -11.45 3.71
CA ARG A 231 1.30 -12.12 4.62
C ARG A 231 0.87 -13.49 4.14
N HIS A 232 0.29 -13.57 2.94
CA HIS A 232 -0.35 -14.78 2.40
C HIS A 232 0.60 -15.54 1.49
N LYS A 233 1.61 -16.18 2.09
CA LYS A 233 2.81 -16.71 1.41
C LYS A 233 2.52 -17.52 0.15
N SER A 234 1.66 -18.54 0.22
CA SER A 234 1.32 -19.41 -0.91
C SER A 234 0.66 -18.66 -2.07
N MET A 235 -0.25 -17.73 -1.75
CA MET A 235 -0.92 -16.89 -2.75
C MET A 235 0.06 -15.93 -3.43
N VAL A 236 0.95 -15.32 -2.65
CA VAL A 236 1.95 -14.39 -3.17
C VAL A 236 2.98 -15.12 -4.03
N ALA A 237 3.47 -16.28 -3.59
CA ALA A 237 4.40 -17.10 -4.38
C ALA A 237 3.83 -17.43 -5.76
N SER A 238 2.56 -17.88 -5.80
CA SER A 238 1.85 -18.17 -7.05
C SER A 238 1.71 -16.93 -7.95
N TYR A 239 1.42 -15.78 -7.35
CA TYR A 239 1.31 -14.51 -8.07
C TYR A 239 2.66 -14.06 -8.65
N LEU A 240 3.72 -14.08 -7.85
CA LEU A 240 5.06 -13.64 -8.24
C LEU A 240 5.66 -14.54 -9.33
N GLU A 241 5.40 -15.85 -9.27
CA GLU A 241 5.82 -16.77 -10.32
C GLU A 241 5.12 -16.45 -11.65
N SER A 242 3.80 -16.26 -11.61
CA SER A 242 2.98 -16.01 -12.81
C SER A 242 3.21 -14.61 -13.42
N ASN A 243 3.58 -13.63 -12.60
CA ASN A 243 3.72 -12.22 -13.00
C ASN A 243 5.16 -11.69 -12.88
N TYR A 244 6.13 -12.61 -12.87
CA TYR A 244 7.53 -12.32 -12.53
C TYR A 244 8.10 -11.10 -13.27
N ASP A 245 8.01 -11.08 -14.60
CA ASP A 245 8.64 -10.05 -15.42
C ASP A 245 8.02 -8.67 -15.16
N ARG A 246 6.69 -8.59 -15.13
CA ARG A 246 5.97 -7.34 -14.83
C ARG A 246 6.26 -6.86 -13.41
N PHE A 247 6.21 -7.76 -12.44
CA PHE A 247 6.48 -7.41 -11.04
C PHE A 247 7.89 -6.88 -10.85
N PHE A 248 8.92 -7.60 -11.29
CA PHE A 248 10.32 -7.19 -11.07
C PHE A 248 10.76 -6.02 -11.95
N ALA A 249 10.14 -5.81 -13.11
CA ALA A 249 10.35 -4.58 -13.88
C ALA A 249 9.93 -3.35 -13.08
N VAL A 250 8.75 -3.39 -12.44
CA VAL A 250 8.27 -2.30 -11.58
C VAL A 250 9.06 -2.25 -10.27
N TYR A 251 9.34 -3.38 -9.63
CA TYR A 251 10.05 -3.40 -8.35
C TYR A 251 11.48 -2.84 -8.45
N THR A 252 12.13 -3.05 -9.60
CA THR A 252 13.47 -2.49 -9.88
C THR A 252 13.49 -0.96 -9.81
N THR A 253 12.39 -0.26 -10.13
CA THR A 253 12.33 1.20 -10.02
C THR A 253 12.46 1.65 -8.56
N LEU A 254 11.84 0.92 -7.64
CA LEU A 254 11.95 1.18 -6.19
C LEU A 254 13.36 0.92 -5.65
N LEU A 255 14.04 -0.13 -6.16
CA LEU A 255 15.44 -0.41 -5.82
C LEU A 255 16.41 0.67 -6.32
N GLN A 256 16.02 1.37 -7.39
CA GLN A 256 16.79 2.46 -7.99
C GLN A 256 16.34 3.85 -7.52
N SER A 257 15.37 3.92 -6.61
CA SER A 257 14.82 5.16 -6.09
C SER A 257 15.91 6.12 -5.57
N PRO A 258 15.81 7.43 -5.87
CA PRO A 258 16.66 8.43 -5.24
C PRO A 258 16.30 8.65 -3.77
N ASN A 259 15.10 8.25 -3.34
CA ASN A 259 14.67 8.33 -1.94
C ASN A 259 15.37 7.25 -1.11
N TYR A 260 16.19 7.67 -0.15
CA TYR A 260 16.95 6.77 0.73
C TYR A 260 16.05 5.75 1.44
N VAL A 261 14.90 6.18 1.98
CA VAL A 261 14.02 5.31 2.74
C VAL A 261 13.35 4.30 1.83
N THR A 262 12.82 4.73 0.69
CA THR A 262 12.22 3.83 -0.31
C THR A 262 13.23 2.80 -0.80
N LYS A 263 14.42 3.24 -1.23
CA LYS A 263 15.49 2.34 -1.71
C LYS A 263 15.88 1.31 -0.65
N ARG A 264 16.13 1.76 0.59
CA ARG A 264 16.54 0.87 1.69
C ARG A 264 15.44 -0.15 2.02
N GLN A 265 14.20 0.30 2.20
CA GLN A 265 13.09 -0.59 2.57
C GLN A 265 12.74 -1.58 1.44
N SER A 266 12.84 -1.15 0.18
CA SER A 266 12.65 -2.02 -0.99
C SER A 266 13.72 -3.09 -1.07
N LEU A 267 14.97 -2.76 -0.76
CA LEU A 267 16.07 -3.72 -0.75
C LEU A 267 15.92 -4.74 0.39
N LYS A 268 15.53 -4.28 1.57
CA LYS A 268 15.20 -5.17 2.70
C LYS A 268 14.05 -6.12 2.36
N LEU A 269 12.96 -5.60 1.81
CA LEU A 269 11.80 -6.41 1.39
C LEU A 269 12.16 -7.40 0.27
N LEU A 270 13.05 -7.04 -0.65
CA LEU A 270 13.55 -7.98 -1.66
C LEU A 270 14.25 -9.17 -0.99
N GLY A 271 15.10 -8.93 0.01
CA GLY A 271 15.73 -9.99 0.79
C GLY A 271 14.71 -10.90 1.46
N GLU A 272 13.67 -10.32 2.09
CA GLU A 272 12.58 -11.08 2.72
C GLU A 272 11.82 -11.95 1.70
N ILE A 273 11.51 -11.42 0.51
CA ILE A 273 10.81 -12.16 -0.56
C ILE A 273 11.67 -13.32 -1.06
N LEU A 274 12.95 -13.08 -1.34
CA LEU A 274 13.84 -14.09 -1.93
C LEU A 274 14.20 -15.21 -0.93
N LEU A 275 14.27 -14.90 0.36
CA LEU A 275 14.62 -15.88 1.40
C LEU A 275 13.41 -16.66 1.92
N ASP A 276 12.18 -16.31 1.54
CA ASP A 276 11.02 -17.11 1.89
C ASP A 276 11.00 -18.43 1.10
N ARG A 277 10.92 -19.55 1.82
CA ARG A 277 10.91 -20.90 1.24
C ARG A 277 9.81 -21.13 0.20
N THR A 278 8.67 -20.44 0.30
CA THR A 278 7.58 -20.57 -0.68
C THR A 278 7.91 -19.93 -2.02
N ASN A 279 8.86 -18.98 -2.03
CA ASN A 279 9.31 -18.26 -3.22
C ASN A 279 10.53 -18.93 -3.89
N PHE A 280 10.80 -20.21 -3.66
CA PHE A 280 12.00 -20.88 -4.18
C PHE A 280 12.16 -20.74 -5.71
N THR A 281 11.07 -20.90 -6.47
CA THR A 281 11.10 -20.74 -7.94
C THR A 281 11.44 -19.31 -8.34
N VAL A 282 10.80 -18.33 -7.69
CA VAL A 282 11.03 -16.90 -7.90
C VAL A 282 12.47 -16.53 -7.56
N MET A 283 12.97 -16.98 -6.40
CA MET A 283 14.35 -16.77 -5.96
C MET A 283 15.34 -17.34 -6.97
N THR A 284 15.14 -18.60 -7.40
CA THR A 284 16.02 -19.27 -8.36
C THR A 284 16.09 -18.51 -9.68
N ARG A 285 14.95 -18.01 -10.19
CA ARG A 285 14.91 -17.17 -11.39
C ARG A 285 15.63 -15.84 -11.17
N TYR A 286 15.43 -15.20 -10.01
CA TYR A 286 16.06 -13.91 -9.68
C TYR A 286 17.58 -13.98 -9.62
N ILE A 287 18.11 -14.99 -8.92
CA ILE A 287 19.56 -15.15 -8.74
C ILE A 287 20.27 -15.71 -9.98
N SER A 288 19.51 -16.07 -11.02
CA SER A 288 20.06 -16.52 -12.30
C SER A 288 20.33 -15.36 -13.28
N SER A 289 19.88 -14.14 -12.97
CA SER A 289 20.07 -12.96 -13.81
C SER A 289 21.40 -12.26 -13.53
N GLU A 290 22.18 -12.06 -14.59
CA GLU A 290 23.42 -11.27 -14.53
C GLU A 290 23.18 -9.81 -14.13
N ASP A 291 22.09 -9.21 -14.60
CA ASP A 291 21.81 -7.79 -14.36
C ASP A 291 21.38 -7.56 -12.92
N ASN A 292 20.64 -8.50 -12.33
CA ASN A 292 20.33 -8.47 -10.91
C ASN A 292 21.60 -8.58 -10.05
N LEU A 293 22.55 -9.47 -10.42
CA LEU A 293 23.84 -9.56 -9.74
C LEU A 293 24.62 -8.25 -9.83
N LYS A 294 24.74 -7.67 -11.04
CA LYS A 294 25.44 -6.39 -11.24
C LYS A 294 24.81 -5.27 -10.40
N MET A 295 23.48 -5.22 -10.33
CA MET A 295 22.76 -4.25 -9.51
C MET A 295 23.10 -4.41 -8.03
N MET A 296 23.06 -5.63 -7.49
CA MET A 296 23.44 -5.88 -6.09
C MET A 296 24.90 -5.54 -5.81
N MET A 297 25.82 -5.87 -6.72
CA MET A 297 27.24 -5.52 -6.60
C MET A 297 27.48 -4.00 -6.62
N ASN A 298 26.69 -3.25 -7.39
CA ASN A 298 26.75 -1.79 -7.36
C ASN A 298 26.19 -1.23 -6.05
N LEU A 299 25.09 -1.79 -5.52
CA LEU A 299 24.51 -1.38 -4.24
C LEU A 299 25.41 -1.68 -3.03
N LEU A 300 26.26 -2.71 -3.10
CA LEU A 300 27.33 -2.94 -2.11
C LEU A 300 28.30 -1.76 -2.01
N ARG A 301 28.38 -0.90 -3.03
CA ARG A 301 29.24 0.28 -3.08
C ARG A 301 28.45 1.59 -2.90
N ASP A 302 27.17 1.51 -2.49
CA ASP A 302 26.35 2.69 -2.24
C ASP A 302 26.98 3.58 -1.15
N ARG A 303 26.69 4.89 -1.13
CA ARG A 303 27.25 5.79 -0.10
C ARG A 303 26.73 5.47 1.31
N SER A 304 25.55 4.87 1.40
CA SER A 304 24.93 4.52 2.68
C SER A 304 25.33 3.11 3.14
N LYS A 305 26.04 3.05 4.28
CA LYS A 305 26.34 1.80 5.02
C LYS A 305 25.10 0.90 5.22
N ASN A 306 23.92 1.49 5.43
CA ASN A 306 22.69 0.70 5.60
C ASN A 306 22.20 0.08 4.30
N ILE A 307 22.35 0.77 3.16
CA ILE A 307 22.00 0.19 1.84
C ILE A 307 22.99 -0.91 1.49
N GLN A 308 24.29 -0.69 1.72
CA GLN A 308 25.32 -1.70 1.53
C GLN A 308 24.99 -2.99 2.30
N PHE A 309 24.59 -2.85 3.57
CA PHE A 309 24.21 -3.97 4.42
C PHE A 309 23.02 -4.77 3.88
N GLU A 310 21.92 -4.11 3.50
CA GLU A 310 20.78 -4.81 2.90
C GLU A 310 21.13 -5.43 1.54
N ALA A 311 21.98 -4.77 0.74
CA ALA A 311 22.49 -5.32 -0.52
C ALA A 311 23.27 -6.61 -0.32
N PHE A 312 24.06 -6.68 0.75
CA PHE A 312 24.81 -7.88 1.11
C PHE A 312 23.89 -9.08 1.36
N HIS A 313 22.76 -8.88 2.05
CA HIS A 313 21.80 -9.97 2.29
C HIS A 313 21.16 -10.53 1.03
N VAL A 314 21.05 -9.74 -0.05
CA VAL A 314 20.60 -10.24 -1.35
C VAL A 314 21.78 -10.85 -2.12
N PHE A 315 22.94 -10.18 -2.13
CA PHE A 315 24.16 -10.66 -2.79
C PHE A 315 24.60 -12.04 -2.30
N LYS A 316 24.54 -12.30 -0.99
CA LYS A 316 24.91 -13.62 -0.43
C LYS A 316 24.11 -14.76 -1.04
N VAL A 317 22.85 -14.53 -1.45
CA VAL A 317 22.00 -15.57 -2.06
C VAL A 317 22.53 -15.97 -3.46
N PHE A 318 23.06 -15.02 -4.23
CA PHE A 318 23.74 -15.32 -5.50
C PHE A 318 24.98 -16.18 -5.28
N VAL A 319 25.78 -15.83 -4.28
CA VAL A 319 27.04 -16.54 -3.96
C VAL A 319 26.76 -17.91 -3.35
N ALA A 320 25.75 -18.04 -2.49
CA ALA A 320 25.39 -19.30 -1.85
C ALA A 320 24.71 -20.31 -2.80
N ASN A 321 24.24 -19.88 -3.98
CA ASN A 321 23.63 -20.79 -4.96
C ASN A 321 24.63 -21.89 -5.38
N PRO A 322 24.36 -23.19 -5.12
CA PRO A 322 25.25 -24.27 -5.52
C PRO A 322 25.27 -24.51 -7.03
N LYS A 323 24.21 -24.12 -7.75
CA LYS A 323 24.05 -24.29 -9.20
C LYS A 323 24.02 -22.92 -9.90
N LYS A 324 25.12 -22.18 -9.81
CA LYS A 324 25.23 -20.85 -10.43
C LYS A 324 25.18 -20.99 -11.96
N PRO A 325 24.38 -20.16 -12.66
CA PRO A 325 24.49 -20.07 -14.12
C PRO A 325 25.87 -19.57 -14.55
N ALA A 326 26.34 -20.01 -15.71
CA ALA A 326 27.68 -19.69 -16.22
C ALA A 326 27.97 -18.19 -16.29
N GLY A 327 26.97 -17.37 -16.64
CA GLY A 327 27.09 -15.90 -16.66
C GLY A 327 27.34 -15.30 -15.27
N VAL A 328 26.56 -15.73 -14.28
CA VAL A 328 26.69 -15.31 -12.87
C VAL A 328 28.05 -15.75 -12.31
N GLU A 329 28.44 -17.02 -12.53
CA GLU A 329 29.75 -17.52 -12.11
C GLU A 329 30.90 -16.76 -12.79
N GLY A 330 30.78 -16.48 -14.09
CA GLY A 330 31.77 -15.71 -14.86
C GLY A 330 31.94 -14.28 -14.35
N ILE A 331 30.87 -13.62 -13.87
CA ILE A 331 30.97 -12.31 -13.23
C ILE A 331 31.72 -12.41 -11.89
N LEU A 332 31.37 -13.38 -11.04
CA LEU A 332 32.04 -13.58 -9.74
C LEU A 332 33.53 -13.90 -9.92
N ARG A 333 33.87 -14.78 -10.88
CA ARG A 333 35.26 -15.14 -11.18
C ARG A 333 36.08 -13.96 -11.66
N ARG A 334 35.56 -13.17 -12.62
CA ARG A 334 36.25 -11.98 -13.14
C ARG A 334 36.49 -10.90 -12.08
N ASN A 335 35.64 -10.83 -11.07
CA ASN A 335 35.74 -9.84 -9.99
C ASN A 335 36.30 -10.42 -8.68
N ARG A 336 36.77 -11.68 -8.67
CA ARG A 336 37.15 -12.43 -7.47
C ARG A 336 38.08 -11.65 -6.54
N GLU A 337 39.23 -11.21 -7.05
CA GLU A 337 40.26 -10.54 -6.25
C GLU A 337 39.74 -9.24 -5.62
N ARG A 338 38.97 -8.46 -6.40
CA ARG A 338 38.37 -7.22 -5.94
C ARG A 338 37.28 -7.48 -4.90
N LEU A 339 36.46 -8.50 -5.10
CA LEU A 339 35.40 -8.90 -4.16
C LEU A 339 35.97 -9.40 -2.84
N VAL A 340 36.99 -10.27 -2.87
CA VAL A 340 37.65 -10.77 -1.65
C VAL A 340 38.25 -9.62 -0.86
N LYS A 341 39.01 -8.74 -1.51
CA LYS A 341 39.58 -7.56 -0.86
C LYS A 341 38.50 -6.65 -0.30
N PHE A 342 37.44 -6.38 -1.06
CA PHE A 342 36.33 -5.53 -0.62
C PHE A 342 35.61 -6.12 0.60
N LEU A 343 35.27 -7.41 0.56
CA LEU A 343 34.50 -8.08 1.62
C LEU A 343 35.31 -8.31 2.90
N ALA A 344 36.65 -8.43 2.82
CA ALA A 344 37.51 -8.54 3.99
C ALA A 344 37.40 -7.31 4.91
N ASP A 345 37.24 -6.12 4.33
CA ASP A 345 37.12 -4.85 5.04
C ASP A 345 35.65 -4.39 5.22
N PHE A 346 34.68 -5.16 4.71
CA PHE A 346 33.29 -4.77 4.67
C PHE A 346 32.62 -4.88 6.05
N HIS A 347 32.24 -3.72 6.60
CA HIS A 347 31.47 -3.60 7.84
C HIS A 347 32.09 -4.32 9.05
N ASN A 348 33.41 -4.27 9.21
CA ASN A 348 34.11 -4.86 10.37
C ASN A 348 33.79 -4.16 11.70
N ASP A 349 33.13 -3.00 11.65
CA ASP A 349 32.63 -2.25 12.80
C ASP A 349 31.31 -2.79 13.38
N LYS A 350 30.70 -3.79 12.75
CA LYS A 350 29.46 -4.43 13.22
C LYS A 350 29.75 -5.56 14.20
N ASP A 351 29.24 -5.43 15.42
CA ASP A 351 29.23 -6.49 16.43
C ASP A 351 28.00 -7.40 16.25
N ASP A 352 27.99 -8.15 15.14
CA ASP A 352 26.92 -9.07 14.75
C ASP A 352 27.57 -10.38 14.29
N GLU A 353 27.60 -11.37 15.19
CA GLU A 353 28.23 -12.67 14.96
C GLU A 353 27.66 -13.37 13.71
N GLN A 354 26.34 -13.32 13.52
CA GLN A 354 25.69 -13.92 12.36
C GLN A 354 26.21 -13.29 11.06
N PHE A 355 26.32 -11.96 11.03
CA PHE A 355 26.86 -11.27 9.86
C PHE A 355 28.33 -11.63 9.59
N VAL A 356 29.16 -11.76 10.63
CA VAL A 356 30.57 -12.15 10.51
C VAL A 356 30.70 -13.55 9.91
N ASP A 357 29.87 -14.50 10.36
CA ASP A 357 29.83 -15.87 9.84
C ASP A 357 29.37 -15.90 8.38
N GLU A 358 28.28 -15.19 8.05
CA GLU A 358 27.76 -15.08 6.69
C GLU A 358 28.79 -14.48 5.73
N LYS A 359 29.51 -13.43 6.17
CA LYS A 359 30.57 -12.79 5.39
C LYS A 359 31.74 -13.73 5.16
N SER A 360 32.16 -14.45 6.20
CA SER A 360 33.24 -15.44 6.12
C SER A 360 32.88 -16.57 5.15
N TYR A 361 31.64 -17.06 5.21
CA TYR A 361 31.12 -18.08 4.29
C TYR A 361 31.10 -17.59 2.83
N VAL A 362 30.63 -16.37 2.58
CA VAL A 362 30.62 -15.75 1.24
C VAL A 362 32.05 -15.60 0.70
N LEU A 363 33.00 -15.16 1.53
CA LEU A 363 34.41 -15.03 1.17
C LEU A 363 35.01 -16.37 0.72
N GLN A 364 34.80 -17.43 1.50
CA GLN A 364 35.30 -18.77 1.19
C GLN A 364 34.79 -19.28 -0.17
N ILE A 365 33.50 -19.06 -0.49
CA ILE A 365 32.93 -19.47 -1.79
C ILE A 365 33.56 -18.69 -2.95
N ILE A 366 33.71 -17.37 -2.80
CA ILE A 366 34.26 -16.52 -3.87
C ILE A 366 35.73 -16.91 -4.14
N GLU A 367 36.52 -17.16 -3.10
CA GLU A 367 37.91 -17.64 -3.24
C GLU A 367 37.99 -18.98 -3.98
N ALA A 368 37.06 -19.89 -3.70
CA ALA A 368 36.99 -21.20 -4.34
C ALA A 368 36.58 -21.15 -5.83
N THR A 369 35.86 -20.10 -6.25
CA THR A 369 35.30 -19.95 -7.62
C THR A 369 36.37 -19.91 -8.74
N GLY A 370 37.65 -19.80 -8.40
CA GLY A 370 38.78 -19.84 -9.34
C GLY A 370 39.67 -21.10 -9.29
N LYS A 371 39.47 -22.03 -8.35
CA LYS A 371 40.38 -23.17 -8.14
C LYS A 371 40.08 -24.41 -8.99
N THR A 372 38.94 -24.43 -9.69
CA THR A 372 38.45 -25.63 -10.40
C THR A 372 39.13 -25.88 -11.76
N GLN A 373 39.88 -24.93 -12.33
CA GLN A 373 40.56 -25.11 -13.63
C GLN A 373 42.06 -25.43 -13.56
N GLU A 374 42.77 -25.11 -12.47
CA GLU A 374 44.21 -25.37 -12.39
C GLU A 374 44.56 -26.87 -12.29
N LYS A 375 43.64 -27.73 -11.83
CA LYS A 375 43.87 -29.19 -11.76
C LYS A 375 43.72 -29.93 -13.10
N SER A 376 43.24 -29.27 -14.16
CA SER A 376 43.01 -29.91 -15.47
C SER A 376 44.13 -29.67 -16.49
N GLN A 377 45.09 -28.77 -16.24
CA GLN A 377 46.13 -28.42 -17.22
C GLN A 377 47.57 -28.78 -16.81
N ASN A 378 47.80 -29.30 -15.60
CA ASN A 378 49.15 -29.65 -15.12
C ASN A 378 49.48 -31.16 -15.10
N GLY A 379 48.73 -31.99 -15.83
CA GLY A 379 48.96 -33.44 -15.91
C GLY A 379 49.78 -33.93 -17.10
N GLY A 380 50.41 -33.03 -17.87
CA GLY A 380 51.10 -33.38 -19.12
C GLY A 380 52.58 -33.00 -19.11
N ALA A 381 53.42 -33.74 -18.38
CA ALA A 381 54.87 -33.76 -18.64
C ALA A 381 55.53 -35.05 -18.11
N ALA A 382 55.83 -35.93 -19.07
CA ALA A 382 56.99 -36.82 -19.18
C ALA A 382 57.34 -37.81 -18.04
N ILE A 383 57.27 -39.11 -18.37
CA ILE A 383 58.31 -40.08 -17.99
C ILE A 383 58.80 -40.75 -19.27
N GLY A 384 60.06 -40.48 -19.59
CA GLY A 384 60.76 -40.99 -20.77
C GLY A 384 61.18 -42.45 -20.61
N ALA A 385 61.27 -43.13 -21.74
CA ALA A 385 61.92 -44.41 -21.88
C ALA A 385 63.43 -44.22 -22.08
N LYS A 386 64.23 -44.74 -21.15
CA LYS A 386 65.38 -45.61 -21.42
C LYS A 386 65.93 -46.17 -20.12
#